data_AF-A0AA91V9W3-F1
#
_entry.id   AF-A0AA91V9W3-F1
#
_cell.length_a   1.000
_cell.length_b   1.000
_cell.length_c   1.000
_cell.angle_alpha   90.00
_cell.angle_beta   90.00
_cell.angle_gamma   90.00
#
_symmetry.space_group_name_H-M   'P 1'
#
loop_
_entity.id
_entity.type
_entity.pdbx_description
1 polymer ?
#
loop_
_entity_poly.entity_id
_entity_poly.type
_entity_poly.pdbx_seq_one_letter_code
_entity_poly.pdbx_strand_id
1 'polypeptide(L)'
;MTETKTLQYIGSYSAEDAIFLLKDISDVMKESPTEERERAIQSGTHYSEMLPIEYKPSKPYMDLFFASLEQYKRKLAIAAGVVAEQIIRTRGKNLVLVSLARAGTPIGILIKRYIRYQYNLDLPHYCISIIRGRGIDENALHYILQQHPNQTIQFIDGWTGKGAVTKELNQAVHSFNEKNHEYISDCLAVLADPGYCTSIYGTREDFLIPSACLNATVSGLISRTVLNDAFIGPNDFHGGKYYKELEKEDLSNFFIEEVTALFPSTSSDVTKQLEHIISTYTEPSWQGLQDITSIQKHFEIEDINLIKPGVGETTRVLLRRVPWKILIREETNPDLKHILLLAKEKNVPVEMYKDMTYSCCGLIKPLRGKPS
;
A
#
# COMPACT_ATOMS: atom_id res chain seq x y z
N MET A 1 27.96 -23.57 8.33
CA MET A 1 28.06 -22.44 9.27
C MET A 1 27.11 -21.38 8.75
N THR A 2 25.93 -21.27 9.37
CA THR A 2 24.94 -20.25 9.01
C THR A 2 25.44 -18.91 9.53
N GLU A 3 25.99 -18.07 8.65
CA GLU A 3 26.23 -16.67 8.97
C GLU A 3 24.92 -16.08 9.47
N THR A 4 24.90 -15.67 10.73
CA THR A 4 23.77 -14.99 11.33
C THR A 4 23.70 -13.62 10.66
N LYS A 5 22.81 -13.44 9.68
CA LYS A 5 22.55 -12.13 9.07
C LYS A 5 22.29 -11.15 10.21
N THR A 6 23.19 -10.18 10.40
CA THR A 6 22.98 -9.13 11.38
C THR A 6 21.89 -8.23 10.83
N LEU A 7 20.70 -8.26 11.46
CA LEU A 7 19.60 -7.38 11.09
C LEU A 7 20.04 -5.92 11.29
N GLN A 8 20.20 -5.19 10.19
CA GLN A 8 20.29 -3.74 10.24
C GLN A 8 18.89 -3.18 10.37
N TYR A 9 18.65 -2.43 11.44
CA TYR A 9 17.40 -1.71 11.62
C TYR A 9 17.40 -0.49 10.71
N ILE A 10 16.48 -0.47 9.76
CA ILE A 10 16.28 0.61 8.82
C ILE A 10 14.85 1.16 8.99
N GLY A 11 14.70 2.48 8.97
CA GLY A 11 13.41 3.16 9.10
C GLY A 11 13.16 3.79 10.46
N SER A 12 12.05 4.53 10.57
CA SER A 12 11.71 5.33 11.76
C SER A 12 10.74 4.65 12.74
N TYR A 13 10.22 3.47 12.40
CA TYR A 13 9.38 2.70 13.32
C TYR A 13 10.22 1.93 14.34
N SER A 14 9.66 1.72 15.53
CA SER A 14 10.28 0.87 16.55
C SER A 14 10.36 -0.58 16.07
N ALA A 15 11.41 -1.30 16.47
CA ALA A 15 11.53 -2.75 16.26
C ALA A 15 10.41 -3.54 16.98
N GLU A 16 9.80 -2.96 18.02
CA GLU A 16 8.60 -3.51 18.65
C GLU A 16 7.38 -3.43 17.71
N ASP A 17 7.32 -2.43 16.83
CA ASP A 17 6.19 -2.26 15.92
C ASP A 17 6.39 -3.02 14.62
N ALA A 18 7.56 -2.92 13.99
CA ALA A 18 7.87 -3.59 12.73
C ALA A 18 9.38 -3.77 12.51
N ILE A 19 9.78 -4.94 11.99
CA ILE A 19 11.15 -5.21 11.57
C ILE A 19 11.20 -5.24 10.04
N PHE A 20 11.97 -4.34 9.44
CA PHE A 20 12.20 -4.35 7.99
C PHE A 20 13.22 -5.44 7.63
N LEU A 21 12.82 -6.37 6.75
CA LEU A 21 13.71 -7.33 6.12
C LEU A 21 14.09 -6.78 4.74
N LEU A 22 14.89 -5.72 4.76
CA LEU A 22 15.39 -5.05 3.57
C LEU A 22 16.89 -4.81 3.72
N LYS A 23 17.64 -4.93 2.63
CA LYS A 23 19.03 -4.51 2.60
C LYS A 23 19.09 -2.99 2.54
N ASP A 24 19.85 -2.37 3.44
CA ASP A 24 20.08 -0.93 3.38
C ASP A 24 20.98 -0.61 2.18
N ILE A 25 20.46 0.19 1.26
CA ILE A 25 21.16 0.66 0.06
C ILE A 25 21.38 2.18 0.06
N SER A 26 21.17 2.84 1.20
CA SER A 26 21.20 4.31 1.32
C SER A 26 22.50 4.93 0.85
N ASP A 27 23.64 4.28 1.12
CA ASP A 27 24.97 4.80 0.79
C ASP A 27 25.46 4.38 -0.61
N VAL A 28 24.83 3.39 -1.23
CA VAL A 28 25.31 2.79 -2.50
C VAL A 28 24.46 3.15 -3.70
N MET A 29 23.17 3.46 -3.50
CA MET A 29 22.24 3.76 -4.59
C MET A 29 21.82 5.23 -4.59
N LYS A 30 22.10 5.94 -5.68
CA LYS A 30 21.63 7.31 -5.89
C LYS A 30 20.22 7.32 -6.48
N GLU A 31 19.47 8.37 -6.14
CA GLU A 31 18.18 8.66 -6.76
C GLU A 31 18.35 9.27 -8.14
N SER A 32 17.37 9.04 -9.01
CA SER A 32 17.35 9.56 -10.38
C SER A 32 16.13 10.47 -10.60
N PRO A 33 16.30 11.60 -11.32
CA PRO A 33 15.19 12.45 -11.75
C PRO A 33 14.14 11.73 -12.60
N THR A 34 12.91 12.25 -12.64
CA THR A 34 11.79 11.65 -13.35
C THR A 34 12.10 11.38 -14.83
N GLU A 35 12.66 12.35 -15.54
CA GLU A 35 12.95 12.22 -16.98
C GLU A 35 13.95 11.09 -17.28
N GLU A 36 14.98 10.93 -16.46
CA GLU A 36 15.98 9.88 -16.62
C GLU A 36 15.37 8.50 -16.43
N ARG A 37 14.56 8.34 -15.36
CA ARG A 37 13.86 7.08 -15.11
C ARG A 37 12.85 6.76 -16.20
N GLU A 38 12.14 7.75 -16.72
CA GLU A 38 11.19 7.54 -17.82
C GLU A 38 11.92 7.10 -19.11
N ARG A 39 13.09 7.67 -19.41
CA ARG A 39 13.94 7.19 -20.51
C ARG A 39 14.42 5.75 -20.30
N ALA A 40 14.90 5.42 -19.10
CA ALA A 40 15.38 4.07 -18.77
C ALA A 40 14.27 3.00 -18.84
N ILE A 41 13.07 3.32 -18.35
CA ILE A 41 11.90 2.44 -18.45
C ILE A 41 11.53 2.23 -19.93
N GLN A 42 11.57 3.28 -20.75
CA GLN A 42 11.33 3.16 -22.20
C GLN A 42 12.40 2.31 -22.91
N SER A 43 13.62 2.24 -22.39
CA SER A 43 14.68 1.36 -22.90
C SER A 43 14.67 -0.06 -22.34
N GLY A 44 13.65 -0.43 -21.56
CA GLY A 44 13.45 -1.79 -21.05
C GLY A 44 13.97 -2.05 -19.63
N THR A 45 14.53 -1.05 -18.94
CA THR A 45 14.95 -1.18 -17.54
C THR A 45 13.73 -1.31 -16.63
N HIS A 46 13.74 -2.28 -15.71
CA HIS A 46 12.63 -2.44 -14.79
C HIS A 46 12.60 -1.30 -13.78
N TYR A 47 11.39 -0.83 -13.40
CA TYR A 47 11.28 0.33 -12.52
C TYR A 47 11.92 0.13 -11.15
N SER A 48 12.04 -1.12 -10.68
CA SER A 48 12.63 -1.47 -9.38
C SER A 48 14.14 -1.31 -9.33
N GLU A 49 14.80 -1.14 -10.47
CA GLU A 49 16.26 -1.01 -10.55
C GLU A 49 16.74 0.43 -10.29
N MET A 50 15.81 1.36 -10.05
CA MET A 50 16.07 2.78 -9.83
C MET A 50 15.28 3.32 -8.63
N LEU A 51 15.69 4.45 -8.05
CA LEU A 51 14.92 5.18 -7.03
C LEU A 51 14.49 6.56 -7.54
N PRO A 52 13.22 6.97 -7.38
CA PRO A 52 12.84 8.36 -7.58
C PRO A 52 13.47 9.24 -6.50
N ILE A 53 13.72 10.49 -6.84
CA ILE A 53 14.01 11.52 -5.83
C ILE A 53 12.80 11.67 -4.91
N GLU A 54 13.03 11.55 -3.60
CA GLU A 54 12.01 11.82 -2.59
C GLU A 54 12.11 13.29 -2.16
N TYR A 55 11.11 14.06 -2.57
CA TYR A 55 11.08 15.48 -2.26
C TYR A 55 10.46 15.72 -0.89
N LYS A 56 11.00 16.70 -0.17
CA LYS A 56 10.35 17.26 1.01
C LYS A 56 8.89 17.64 0.66
N PRO A 57 7.90 17.16 1.43
CA PRO A 57 6.51 17.51 1.17
C PRO A 57 6.29 19.02 1.19
N SER A 58 5.63 19.52 0.15
CA SER A 58 5.22 20.93 0.09
C SER A 58 4.15 21.25 1.14
N LYS A 59 3.99 22.53 1.51
CA LYS A 59 2.94 22.96 2.45
C LYS A 59 1.53 22.47 2.07
N PRO A 60 1.06 22.59 0.80
CA PRO A 60 -0.25 22.06 0.41
C PRO A 60 -0.41 20.55 0.64
N TYR A 61 0.66 19.78 0.48
CA TYR A 61 0.65 18.33 0.75
C TYR A 61 0.55 18.04 2.24
N MET A 62 1.25 18.80 3.07
CA MET A 62 1.17 18.70 4.52
C MET A 62 -0.22 19.10 5.03
N ASP A 63 -0.78 20.20 4.53
CA ASP A 63 -2.12 20.65 4.87
C ASP A 63 -3.18 19.61 4.48
N LEU A 64 -3.07 19.01 3.28
CA LEU A 64 -3.93 17.91 2.85
C LEU A 64 -3.78 16.69 3.78
N PHE A 65 -2.55 16.34 4.17
CA PHE A 65 -2.32 15.23 5.10
C PHE A 65 -3.03 15.47 6.43
N PHE A 66 -2.79 16.60 7.11
CA PHE A 66 -3.41 16.88 8.41
C PHE A 66 -4.94 16.96 8.32
N ALA A 67 -5.48 17.60 7.28
CA ALA A 67 -6.92 17.64 7.06
C ALA A 67 -7.51 16.24 6.85
N SER A 68 -6.86 15.41 6.02
CA SER A 68 -7.31 14.04 5.77
C SER A 68 -7.19 13.16 7.02
N LEU A 69 -6.14 13.33 7.82
CA LEU A 69 -5.96 12.60 9.06
C LEU A 69 -7.08 12.94 10.05
N GLU A 70 -7.38 14.22 10.26
CA GLU A 70 -8.46 14.62 11.16
C GLU A 70 -9.82 14.07 10.70
N GLN A 71 -10.08 14.13 9.39
CA GLN A 71 -11.33 13.63 8.81
C GLN A 71 -11.47 12.10 8.92
N TYR A 72 -10.39 11.35 8.74
CA TYR A 72 -10.46 9.89 8.55
C TYR A 72 -9.87 9.06 9.69
N LYS A 73 -9.15 9.64 10.68
CA LYS A 73 -8.50 8.88 11.77
C LYS A 73 -9.43 7.90 12.49
N ARG A 74 -10.68 8.30 12.71
CA ARG A 74 -11.70 7.43 13.30
C ARG A 74 -12.07 6.26 12.38
N LYS A 75 -12.26 6.51 11.09
CA LYS A 75 -12.55 5.47 10.08
C LYS A 75 -11.37 4.49 9.96
N LEU A 76 -10.14 5.01 9.98
CA LEU A 76 -8.91 4.21 9.98
C LEU A 76 -8.83 3.28 11.20
N ALA A 77 -9.11 3.81 12.40
CA ALA A 77 -9.10 3.04 13.64
C ALA A 77 -10.13 1.89 13.60
N ILE A 78 -11.34 2.16 13.11
CA ILE A 78 -12.37 1.13 12.92
C ILE A 78 -11.91 0.08 11.91
N ALA A 79 -11.46 0.50 10.73
CA ALA A 79 -11.03 -0.42 9.66
C ALA A 79 -9.86 -1.31 10.10
N ALA A 80 -8.87 -0.76 10.82
CA ALA A 80 -7.76 -1.54 11.37
C ALA A 80 -8.23 -2.57 12.40
N GLY A 81 -9.14 -2.18 13.31
CA GLY A 81 -9.75 -3.09 14.28
C GLY A 81 -10.56 -4.21 13.61
N VAL A 82 -11.34 -3.87 12.58
CA VAL A 82 -12.11 -4.84 11.79
C VAL A 82 -11.22 -5.86 11.09
N VAL A 83 -10.09 -5.42 10.50
CA VAL A 83 -9.11 -6.33 9.89
C VAL A 83 -8.48 -7.22 10.95
N ALA A 84 -8.05 -6.64 12.07
CA ALA A 84 -7.45 -7.39 13.18
C ALA A 84 -8.40 -8.48 13.72
N GLU A 85 -9.67 -8.15 13.95
CA GLU A 85 -10.68 -9.11 14.39
C GLU A 85 -10.91 -10.23 13.37
N GLN A 86 -10.97 -9.92 12.07
CA GLN A 86 -11.08 -10.94 11.03
C GLN A 86 -9.87 -11.87 11.00
N ILE A 87 -8.64 -11.33 11.11
CA ILE A 87 -7.41 -12.12 11.19
C ILE A 87 -7.45 -13.07 12.39
N ILE A 88 -7.76 -12.57 13.59
CA ILE A 88 -7.80 -13.39 14.80
C ILE A 88 -8.87 -14.48 14.70
N ARG A 89 -10.05 -14.17 14.15
CA ARG A 89 -11.15 -15.14 13.98
C ARG A 89 -10.83 -16.23 12.96
N THR A 90 -10.15 -15.89 11.87
CA THR A 90 -9.91 -16.82 10.75
C THR A 90 -8.59 -17.57 10.86
N ARG A 91 -7.56 -16.96 11.46
CA ARG A 91 -6.20 -17.51 11.57
C ARG A 91 -5.79 -17.91 12.98
N GLY A 92 -6.57 -17.52 13.99
CA GLY A 92 -6.22 -17.73 15.40
C GLY A 92 -5.19 -16.71 15.91
N LYS A 93 -4.48 -17.06 16.97
CA LYS A 93 -3.51 -16.16 17.67
C LYS A 93 -2.05 -16.51 17.41
N ASN A 94 -1.77 -17.64 16.75
CA ASN A 94 -0.43 -18.14 16.50
C ASN A 94 0.05 -17.74 15.09
N LEU A 95 0.33 -16.45 14.90
CA LEU A 95 0.60 -15.88 13.58
C LEU A 95 1.77 -14.91 13.58
N VAL A 96 2.31 -14.66 12.40
CA VAL A 96 3.29 -13.62 12.10
C VAL A 96 2.64 -12.64 11.12
N LEU A 97 2.66 -11.36 11.47
CA LEU A 97 2.18 -10.31 10.58
C LEU A 97 3.28 -9.98 9.57
N VAL A 98 2.94 -9.89 8.29
CA VAL A 98 3.90 -9.57 7.22
C VAL A 98 3.34 -8.46 6.34
N SER A 99 3.81 -7.24 6.57
CA SER A 99 3.44 -6.09 5.76
C SER A 99 4.21 -6.04 4.45
N LEU A 100 3.50 -5.78 3.36
CA LEU A 100 4.09 -5.50 2.06
C LEU A 100 4.57 -4.04 2.04
N ALA A 101 5.88 -3.86 1.92
CA ALA A 101 6.47 -2.53 1.96
C ALA A 101 6.07 -1.72 0.72
N ARG A 102 5.65 -0.46 0.86
CA ARG A 102 5.55 0.35 2.09
C ARG A 102 4.15 0.58 2.60
N ALA A 103 3.15 0.54 1.72
CA ALA A 103 1.80 0.96 2.08
C ALA A 103 1.20 0.07 3.17
N GLY A 104 1.58 -1.21 3.20
CA GLY A 104 1.19 -2.14 4.25
C GLY A 104 1.78 -1.85 5.62
N THR A 105 3.01 -1.33 5.70
CA THR A 105 3.73 -1.16 6.98
C THR A 105 2.94 -0.40 8.05
N PRO A 106 2.46 0.84 7.82
CA PRO A 106 1.69 1.55 8.84
C PRO A 106 0.40 0.80 9.20
N ILE A 107 -0.23 0.13 8.24
CA ILE A 107 -1.47 -0.63 8.49
C ILE A 107 -1.19 -1.88 9.33
N GLY A 108 -0.11 -2.61 9.07
CA GLY A 108 0.32 -3.73 9.88
C GLY A 108 0.65 -3.33 11.31
N ILE A 109 1.24 -2.15 11.51
CA ILE A 109 1.48 -1.58 12.86
C ILE A 109 0.14 -1.28 13.56
N LEU A 110 -0.81 -0.64 12.88
CA LEU A 110 -2.14 -0.37 13.44
C LEU A 110 -2.87 -1.67 13.84
N ILE A 111 -2.83 -2.69 12.99
CA ILE A 111 -3.40 -4.01 13.26
C ILE A 111 -2.70 -4.66 14.46
N LYS A 112 -1.36 -4.68 14.49
CA LYS A 112 -0.58 -5.22 15.60
C LYS A 112 -0.94 -4.54 16.92
N ARG A 113 -0.94 -3.21 16.95
CA ARG A 113 -1.26 -2.43 18.15
C ARG A 113 -2.72 -2.63 18.59
N TYR A 114 -3.65 -2.77 17.65
CA TYR A 114 -5.04 -3.12 17.98
C TYR A 114 -5.13 -4.51 18.62
N ILE A 115 -4.44 -5.52 18.07
CA ILE A 115 -4.41 -6.87 18.63
C ILE A 115 -3.80 -6.84 20.05
N ARG A 116 -2.72 -6.09 20.25
CA ARG A 116 -2.11 -5.90 21.57
C ARG A 116 -3.08 -5.25 22.55
N TYR A 117 -3.79 -4.19 22.13
CA TYR A 117 -4.80 -3.51 22.94
C TYR A 117 -5.96 -4.45 23.32
N GLN A 118 -6.53 -5.16 22.35
CA GLN A 118 -7.76 -5.95 22.53
C GLN A 118 -7.51 -7.31 23.21
N TYR A 119 -6.37 -7.94 22.94
CA TYR A 119 -6.10 -9.31 23.36
C TYR A 119 -4.89 -9.45 24.29
N ASN A 120 -4.19 -8.35 24.60
CA ASN A 120 -2.90 -8.37 25.30
C ASN A 120 -1.90 -9.34 24.65
N LEU A 121 -1.93 -9.42 23.32
CA LEU A 121 -1.14 -10.32 22.50
C LEU A 121 -0.15 -9.52 21.66
N ASP A 122 1.14 -9.76 21.86
CA ASP A 122 2.19 -9.18 21.04
C ASP A 122 2.61 -10.19 19.97
N LEU A 123 2.49 -9.79 18.69
CA LEU A 123 2.76 -10.64 17.54
C LEU A 123 4.04 -10.20 16.82
N PRO A 124 4.87 -11.13 16.31
CA PRO A 124 5.96 -10.77 15.41
C PRO A 124 5.41 -10.05 14.17
N HIS A 125 6.09 -8.99 13.74
CA HIS A 125 5.70 -8.22 12.56
C HIS A 125 6.92 -7.86 11.72
N TYR A 126 6.91 -8.32 10.47
CA TYR A 126 7.96 -8.05 9.48
C TYR A 126 7.42 -7.22 8.34
N CYS A 127 8.28 -6.38 7.76
CA CYS A 127 8.02 -5.66 6.52
C CYS A 127 8.95 -6.20 5.43
N ILE A 128 8.37 -6.69 4.33
CA ILE A 128 9.12 -7.33 3.25
C ILE A 128 8.82 -6.68 1.91
N SER A 129 9.70 -6.90 0.93
CA SER A 129 9.48 -6.43 -0.43
C SER A 129 8.55 -7.33 -1.23
N ILE A 130 7.70 -6.71 -2.05
CA ILE A 130 7.08 -7.31 -3.22
C ILE A 130 7.17 -6.31 -4.39
N ILE A 131 7.55 -6.79 -5.57
CA ILE A 131 7.76 -5.95 -6.75
C ILE A 131 6.99 -6.56 -7.90
N ARG A 132 6.06 -5.79 -8.48
CA ARG A 132 5.27 -6.25 -9.62
C ARG A 132 6.18 -6.69 -10.78
N GLY A 133 5.96 -7.89 -11.30
CA GLY A 133 6.76 -8.49 -12.37
C GLY A 133 8.11 -9.05 -11.92
N ARG A 134 8.41 -9.01 -10.62
CA ARG A 134 9.64 -9.57 -10.02
C ARG A 134 9.36 -10.46 -8.81
N GLY A 135 8.12 -10.51 -8.31
CA GLY A 135 7.73 -11.34 -7.19
C GLY A 135 8.03 -10.76 -5.81
N ILE A 136 7.93 -11.65 -4.82
CA ILE A 136 8.16 -11.38 -3.41
C ILE A 136 9.62 -11.70 -3.04
N ASP A 137 10.14 -11.05 -2.02
CA ASP A 137 11.46 -11.38 -1.47
C ASP A 137 11.46 -12.76 -0.80
N GLU A 138 11.90 -13.78 -1.54
CA GLU A 138 11.97 -15.17 -1.06
C GLU A 138 12.95 -15.33 0.12
N ASN A 139 14.04 -14.55 0.15
CA ASN A 139 15.01 -14.60 1.25
C ASN A 139 14.36 -14.11 2.55
N ALA A 140 13.50 -13.09 2.48
CA ALA A 140 12.73 -12.62 3.62
C ALA A 140 11.71 -13.67 4.09
N LEU A 141 11.03 -14.38 3.18
CA LEU A 141 10.13 -15.48 3.55
C LEU A 141 10.88 -16.63 4.24
N HIS A 142 12.02 -17.08 3.70
CA HIS A 142 12.86 -18.08 4.34
C HIS A 142 13.29 -17.66 5.74
N TYR A 143 13.69 -16.40 5.91
CA TYR A 143 14.05 -15.87 7.22
C TYR A 143 12.88 -15.97 8.21
N ILE A 144 11.67 -15.55 7.81
CA ILE A 144 10.48 -15.59 8.67
C ILE A 144 10.14 -17.02 9.07
N LEU A 145 10.12 -17.96 8.11
CA LEU A 145 9.84 -19.37 8.37
C LEU A 145 10.88 -19.99 9.30
N GLN A 146 12.16 -19.63 9.17
CA GLN A 146 13.22 -20.12 10.05
C GLN A 146 13.07 -19.59 11.49
N GLN A 147 12.69 -18.31 11.65
CA GLN A 147 12.50 -17.71 12.97
C GLN A 147 11.19 -18.16 13.64
N HIS A 148 10.16 -18.45 12.85
CA HIS A 148 8.80 -18.74 13.34
C HIS A 148 8.21 -20.01 12.68
N PRO A 149 8.85 -21.19 12.82
CA PRO A 149 8.53 -22.38 12.03
C PRO A 149 7.12 -22.96 12.25
N ASN A 150 6.48 -22.60 13.37
CA ASN A 150 5.15 -23.10 13.73
C ASN A 150 4.06 -22.02 13.63
N GLN A 151 4.35 -20.85 13.07
CA GLN A 151 3.40 -19.73 13.00
C GLN A 151 2.91 -19.50 11.58
N THR A 152 1.62 -19.15 11.45
CA THR A 152 1.02 -18.83 10.16
C THR A 152 1.36 -17.40 9.76
N ILE A 153 1.78 -17.20 8.51
CA ILE A 153 2.00 -15.85 7.95
C ILE A 153 0.65 -15.24 7.54
N GLN A 154 0.42 -13.99 7.92
CA GLN A 154 -0.68 -13.16 7.43
C GLN A 154 -0.11 -11.92 6.72
N PHE A 155 -0.31 -11.86 5.40
CA PHE A 155 0.12 -10.71 4.60
C PHE A 155 -0.81 -9.50 4.77
N ILE A 156 -0.23 -8.30 4.79
CA ILE A 156 -0.95 -7.04 5.00
C ILE A 156 -0.51 -5.99 3.98
N ASP A 157 -1.46 -5.26 3.39
CA ASP A 157 -1.20 -4.07 2.59
C ASP A 157 -2.16 -2.92 2.94
N GLY A 158 -1.88 -1.72 2.42
CA GLY A 158 -2.64 -0.51 2.69
C GLY A 158 -4.04 -0.55 2.07
N TRP A 159 -4.10 -0.67 0.75
CA TRP A 159 -5.36 -0.76 0.01
C TRP A 159 -5.15 -1.54 -1.28
N THR A 160 -6.25 -1.99 -1.89
CA THR A 160 -6.21 -2.59 -3.22
C THR A 160 -7.24 -1.95 -4.14
N GLY A 161 -6.76 -1.47 -5.30
CA GLY A 161 -7.61 -0.97 -6.39
C GLY A 161 -7.93 -2.12 -7.33
N LYS A 162 -7.37 -2.12 -8.54
CA LYS A 162 -7.54 -3.19 -9.54
C LYS A 162 -6.84 -4.54 -9.21
N GLY A 163 -6.42 -4.76 -7.96
CA GLY A 163 -5.85 -6.02 -7.49
C GLY A 163 -4.45 -6.39 -8.02
N ALA A 164 -3.66 -5.41 -8.44
CA ALA A 164 -2.32 -5.67 -9.00
C ALA A 164 -1.37 -6.35 -7.99
N VAL A 165 -1.33 -5.86 -6.74
CA VAL A 165 -0.50 -6.45 -5.68
C VAL A 165 -1.05 -7.81 -5.25
N THR A 166 -2.37 -7.95 -5.14
CA THR A 166 -3.01 -9.23 -4.83
C THR A 166 -2.63 -10.31 -5.84
N LYS A 167 -2.69 -10.01 -7.15
CA LYS A 167 -2.26 -10.98 -8.19
C LYS A 167 -0.78 -11.34 -8.07
N GLU A 168 0.08 -10.34 -7.87
CA GLU A 168 1.52 -10.57 -7.71
C GLU A 168 1.81 -11.44 -6.49
N LEU A 169 1.13 -11.19 -5.37
CA LEU A 169 1.30 -11.97 -4.14
C LEU A 169 0.87 -13.42 -4.35
N ASN A 170 -0.32 -13.64 -4.90
CA ASN A 170 -0.84 -14.99 -5.16
C ASN A 170 0.13 -15.79 -6.03
N GLN A 171 0.61 -15.19 -7.11
CA GLN A 171 1.58 -15.84 -7.99
C GLN A 171 2.91 -16.11 -7.28
N ALA A 172 3.46 -15.12 -6.58
CA ALA A 172 4.76 -15.24 -5.93
C ALA A 172 4.75 -16.26 -4.79
N VAL A 173 3.71 -16.27 -3.95
CA VAL A 173 3.55 -17.24 -2.86
C VAL A 173 3.33 -18.64 -3.41
N HIS A 174 2.53 -18.80 -4.47
CA HIS A 174 2.34 -20.10 -5.11
C HIS A 174 3.67 -20.66 -5.64
N SER A 175 4.43 -19.86 -6.40
CA SER A 175 5.74 -20.27 -6.90
C SER A 175 6.75 -20.57 -5.78
N PHE A 176 6.75 -19.78 -4.70
CA PHE A 176 7.61 -20.02 -3.54
C PHE A 176 7.26 -21.34 -2.85
N ASN A 177 5.97 -21.61 -2.64
CA ASN A 177 5.48 -22.84 -2.02
C ASN A 177 5.86 -24.08 -2.85
N GLU A 178 5.66 -24.03 -4.17
CA GLU A 178 6.03 -25.12 -5.08
C GLU A 178 7.54 -25.39 -5.05
N LYS A 179 8.35 -24.34 -5.13
CA LYS A 179 9.82 -24.42 -5.15
C LYS A 179 10.40 -24.95 -3.85
N ASN A 180 9.83 -24.57 -2.71
CA ASN A 180 10.40 -24.83 -1.39
C ASN A 180 9.64 -25.89 -0.57
N HIS A 181 8.59 -26.48 -1.13
CA HIS A 181 7.70 -27.43 -0.45
C HIS A 181 7.06 -26.85 0.83
N GLU A 182 6.62 -25.59 0.72
CA GLU A 182 5.99 -24.83 1.81
C GLU A 182 4.49 -24.66 1.57
N TYR A 183 3.76 -24.21 2.60
CA TYR A 183 2.30 -24.04 2.56
C TYR A 183 1.86 -22.67 3.10
N ILE A 184 2.55 -21.60 2.69
CA ILE A 184 2.19 -20.23 3.07
C ILE A 184 0.85 -19.87 2.40
N SER A 185 -0.09 -19.30 3.16
CA SER A 185 -1.31 -18.72 2.60
C SER A 185 -1.00 -17.39 1.90
N ASP A 186 -1.46 -17.23 0.67
CA ASP A 186 -1.38 -15.99 -0.12
C ASP A 186 -2.46 -14.95 0.24
N CYS A 187 -3.21 -15.18 1.32
CA CYS A 187 -4.30 -14.31 1.74
C CYS A 187 -3.78 -12.92 2.17
N LEU A 188 -4.08 -11.93 1.34
CA LEU A 188 -3.81 -10.54 1.64
C LEU A 188 -4.94 -9.91 2.47
N ALA A 189 -4.60 -9.31 3.60
CA ALA A 189 -5.48 -8.43 4.35
C ALA A 189 -5.19 -6.96 4.00
N VAL A 190 -6.23 -6.15 3.78
CA VAL A 190 -6.06 -4.72 3.46
C VAL A 190 -6.95 -3.83 4.30
N LEU A 191 -6.52 -2.59 4.54
CA LEU A 191 -7.37 -1.61 5.24
C LEU A 191 -8.62 -1.27 4.41
N ALA A 192 -8.43 -1.01 3.11
CA ALA A 192 -9.50 -0.67 2.18
C ALA A 192 -9.40 -1.47 0.88
N ASP A 193 -10.53 -2.01 0.43
CA ASP A 193 -10.63 -2.78 -0.81
C ASP A 193 -11.83 -2.32 -1.65
N PRO A 194 -11.74 -1.14 -2.27
CA PRO A 194 -12.75 -0.67 -3.21
C PRO A 194 -12.84 -1.54 -4.48
N GLY A 195 -11.82 -2.35 -4.77
CA GLY A 195 -11.78 -3.17 -5.98
C GLY A 195 -12.36 -4.58 -5.85
N TYR A 196 -12.77 -5.00 -4.65
CA TYR A 196 -13.28 -6.34 -4.36
C TYR A 196 -12.27 -7.47 -4.69
N CYS A 197 -11.01 -7.28 -4.31
CA CYS A 197 -9.91 -8.19 -4.65
C CYS A 197 -9.47 -9.14 -3.52
N THR A 198 -9.88 -8.89 -2.27
CA THR A 198 -9.42 -9.60 -1.08
C THR A 198 -10.57 -10.08 -0.20
N SER A 199 -10.32 -11.14 0.56
CA SER A 199 -11.26 -11.74 1.50
C SER A 199 -11.20 -11.09 2.90
N ILE A 200 -10.07 -10.50 3.30
CA ILE A 200 -9.94 -9.77 4.57
C ILE A 200 -9.75 -8.29 4.27
N TYR A 201 -10.73 -7.48 4.65
CA TYR A 201 -10.71 -6.04 4.41
C TYR A 201 -11.37 -5.25 5.54
N GLY A 202 -10.93 -4.02 5.79
CA GLY A 202 -11.54 -3.12 6.77
C GLY A 202 -12.79 -2.43 6.24
N THR A 203 -12.79 -2.07 4.95
CA THR A 203 -13.93 -1.44 4.27
C THR A 203 -13.84 -1.62 2.74
N ARG A 204 -15.00 -1.52 2.06
CA ARG A 204 -15.12 -1.41 0.59
C ARG A 204 -15.14 0.05 0.11
N GLU A 205 -15.13 1.01 1.03
CA GLU A 205 -15.16 2.44 0.68
C GLU A 205 -13.86 2.89 0.02
N ASP A 206 -13.98 3.83 -0.93
CA ASP A 206 -12.86 4.49 -1.60
C ASP A 206 -12.72 5.92 -1.07
N PHE A 207 -11.77 6.10 -0.14
CA PHE A 207 -11.43 7.37 0.50
C PHE A 207 -9.90 7.57 0.55
N LEU A 208 -9.46 8.79 0.83
CA LEU A 208 -8.04 9.10 0.92
C LEU A 208 -7.44 8.55 2.22
N ILE A 209 -6.61 7.51 2.12
CA ILE A 209 -5.81 7.03 3.26
C ILE A 209 -4.64 8.02 3.46
N PRO A 210 -4.54 8.72 4.62
CA PRO A 210 -3.53 9.74 4.87
C PRO A 210 -2.09 9.25 4.66
N SER A 211 -1.78 8.00 5.04
CA SER A 211 -0.45 7.41 4.85
C SER A 211 -0.05 7.25 3.37
N ALA A 212 -0.99 7.34 2.42
CA ALA A 212 -0.69 7.34 0.99
C ALA A 212 -0.24 8.71 0.44
N CYS A 213 -0.46 9.80 1.20
CA CYS A 213 -0.23 11.18 0.74
C CYS A 213 1.25 11.57 0.71
N LEU A 214 1.99 11.28 1.78
CA LEU A 214 3.34 11.81 2.00
C LEU A 214 4.47 10.82 1.68
N ASN A 215 4.15 9.70 1.03
CA ASN A 215 5.13 8.64 0.75
C ASN A 215 5.96 8.29 2.00
N ALA A 216 7.28 8.50 1.97
CA ALA A 216 8.24 8.03 2.96
C ALA A 216 8.03 8.67 4.33
N THR A 217 7.71 9.96 4.39
CA THR A 217 7.57 10.73 5.64
C THR A 217 6.30 10.40 6.42
N VAL A 218 5.56 9.38 6.03
CA VAL A 218 4.45 8.80 6.80
C VAL A 218 4.43 7.26 6.67
N SER A 219 5.50 6.67 6.17
CA SER A 219 5.65 5.20 6.14
C SER A 219 7.09 4.78 6.41
N GLY A 220 7.62 5.25 7.52
CA GLY A 220 8.85 4.78 8.13
C GLY A 220 10.13 5.37 7.53
N LEU A 221 10.06 6.45 6.75
CA LEU A 221 11.19 7.03 6.00
C LEU A 221 11.91 6.05 5.07
N ILE A 222 11.23 4.96 4.69
CA ILE A 222 11.76 4.00 3.72
C ILE A 222 11.38 4.43 2.31
N SER A 223 12.20 4.09 1.32
CA SER A 223 11.90 4.20 -0.10
C SER A 223 10.88 3.16 -0.56
N ARG A 224 10.49 3.20 -1.85
CA ARG A 224 9.99 1.96 -2.46
C ARG A 224 11.10 0.90 -2.43
N THR A 225 10.73 -0.37 -2.47
CA THR A 225 11.73 -1.45 -2.52
C THR A 225 12.41 -1.52 -3.89
N VAL A 226 13.65 -1.99 -3.88
CA VAL A 226 14.56 -2.04 -5.02
C VAL A 226 15.01 -3.47 -5.21
N LEU A 227 15.12 -3.87 -6.48
CA LEU A 227 15.81 -5.09 -6.88
C LEU A 227 16.71 -4.72 -8.05
N ASN A 228 18.01 -4.72 -7.78
CA ASN A 228 19.08 -4.33 -8.69
C ASN A 228 20.33 -5.18 -8.36
N ASP A 229 20.72 -6.03 -9.30
CA ASP A 229 21.80 -7.01 -9.12
C ASP A 229 23.18 -6.37 -8.91
N ALA A 230 23.35 -5.08 -9.22
CA ALA A 230 24.59 -4.35 -8.93
C ALA A 230 24.78 -4.10 -7.42
N PHE A 231 23.70 -4.06 -6.64
CA PHE A 231 23.73 -3.73 -5.22
C PHE A 231 23.17 -4.85 -4.32
N ILE A 232 22.39 -5.78 -4.88
CA ILE A 232 21.67 -6.82 -4.15
C ILE A 232 22.14 -8.18 -4.68
N GLY A 233 22.83 -8.94 -3.83
CA GLY A 233 23.26 -10.29 -4.14
C GLY A 233 22.13 -11.31 -4.05
N PRO A 234 22.32 -12.55 -4.56
CA PRO A 234 21.27 -13.56 -4.63
C PRO A 234 20.74 -14.02 -3.26
N ASN A 235 21.55 -13.87 -2.22
CA ASN A 235 21.18 -14.22 -0.84
C ASN A 235 20.80 -12.99 -0.01
N ASP A 236 20.83 -11.78 -0.59
CA ASP A 236 20.44 -10.56 0.11
C ASP A 236 18.92 -10.42 0.13
N PHE A 237 18.41 -9.68 1.10
CA PHE A 237 17.05 -9.15 0.98
C PHE A 237 17.02 -8.10 -0.14
N HIS A 238 15.84 -7.88 -0.71
CA HIS A 238 15.59 -6.73 -1.57
C HIS A 238 15.96 -5.43 -0.85
N GLY A 239 16.32 -4.42 -1.62
CA GLY A 239 16.87 -3.17 -1.09
C GLY A 239 15.81 -2.17 -0.68
N GLY A 240 16.17 -1.31 0.27
CA GLY A 240 15.45 -0.08 0.61
C GLY A 240 16.44 1.02 1.05
N LYS A 241 16.12 2.27 0.71
CA LYS A 241 16.85 3.44 1.20
C LYS A 241 16.10 4.04 2.39
N TYR A 242 16.84 4.45 3.41
CA TYR A 242 16.38 5.30 4.50
C TYR A 242 16.64 6.77 4.18
N TYR A 243 15.60 7.59 4.18
CA TYR A 243 15.72 9.03 3.93
C TYR A 243 16.02 9.79 5.21
N LYS A 244 17.26 9.66 5.69
CA LYS A 244 17.77 10.38 6.88
C LYS A 244 17.59 11.90 6.76
N GLU A 245 17.71 12.43 5.55
CA GLU A 245 17.54 13.83 5.22
C GLU A 245 16.12 14.37 5.45
N LEU A 246 15.11 13.49 5.60
CA LEU A 246 13.70 13.84 5.82
C LEU A 246 13.20 13.58 7.24
N GLU A 247 14.09 13.27 8.20
CA GLU A 247 13.73 12.99 9.60
C GLU A 247 12.93 14.12 10.26
N LYS A 248 13.16 15.38 9.86
CA LYS A 248 12.45 16.55 10.40
C LYS A 248 11.01 16.65 9.93
N GLU A 249 10.67 15.96 8.84
CA GLU A 249 9.34 15.93 8.25
C GLU A 249 8.61 14.62 8.52
N ASP A 250 9.22 13.72 9.29
CA ASP A 250 8.64 12.41 9.56
C ASP A 250 7.42 12.48 10.49
N LEU A 251 6.30 12.02 9.96
CA LEU A 251 5.01 11.91 10.61
C LEU A 251 4.58 10.44 10.74
N SER A 252 5.47 9.48 10.51
CA SER A 252 5.18 8.05 10.56
C SER A 252 4.65 7.62 11.93
N ASN A 253 5.39 7.92 13.01
CA ASN A 253 4.93 7.60 14.37
C ASN A 253 3.74 8.48 14.77
N PHE A 254 3.73 9.77 14.42
CA PHE A 254 2.60 10.66 14.69
C PHE A 254 1.28 10.12 14.12
N PHE A 255 1.29 9.64 12.88
CA PHE A 255 0.13 8.99 12.25
C PHE A 255 -0.35 7.77 13.04
N ILE A 256 0.57 6.90 13.46
CA ILE A 256 0.22 5.71 14.25
C ILE A 256 -0.40 6.11 15.60
N GLU A 257 0.21 7.06 16.32
CA GLU A 257 -0.30 7.53 17.62
C GLU A 257 -1.71 8.12 17.50
N GLU A 258 -1.95 9.03 16.54
CA GLU A 258 -3.26 9.67 16.34
C GLU A 258 -4.39 8.65 16.07
N VAL A 259 -4.11 7.59 15.30
CA VAL A 259 -5.11 6.56 14.98
C VAL A 259 -5.30 5.60 16.16
N THR A 260 -4.22 5.15 16.80
CA THR A 260 -4.28 4.18 17.91
C THR A 260 -4.95 4.78 19.16
N ALA A 261 -4.80 6.09 19.38
CA ALA A 261 -5.49 6.81 20.46
C ALA A 261 -7.03 6.68 20.40
N LEU A 262 -7.59 6.36 19.23
CA LEU A 262 -9.03 6.20 19.05
C LEU A 262 -9.56 4.80 19.37
N PHE A 263 -8.70 3.77 19.48
CA PHE A 263 -9.13 2.39 19.70
C PHE A 263 -10.12 2.21 20.86
N PRO A 264 -9.93 2.83 22.04
CA PRO A 264 -10.90 2.72 23.13
C PRO A 264 -12.29 3.25 22.76
N SER A 265 -12.34 4.34 22.00
CA SER A 265 -13.59 5.02 21.62
C SER A 265 -14.30 4.39 20.41
N THR A 266 -13.62 3.52 19.65
CA THR A 266 -14.16 2.91 18.43
C THR A 266 -14.57 1.45 18.60
N SER A 267 -14.37 0.84 19.77
CA SER A 267 -14.63 -0.59 20.01
C SER A 267 -16.03 -1.04 19.58
N SER A 268 -17.07 -0.29 19.95
CA SER A 268 -18.45 -0.62 19.56
C SER A 268 -18.70 -0.58 18.05
N ASP A 269 -18.01 0.31 17.33
CA ASP A 269 -18.18 0.44 15.90
C ASP A 269 -17.38 -0.59 15.13
N VAL A 270 -16.23 -1.03 15.66
CA VAL A 270 -15.51 -2.20 15.14
C VAL A 270 -16.42 -3.41 15.17
N THR A 271 -17.09 -3.68 16.29
CA THR A 271 -18.04 -4.81 16.40
C THR A 271 -19.17 -4.70 15.39
N LYS A 272 -19.83 -3.53 15.30
CA LYS A 272 -20.94 -3.32 14.35
C LYS A 272 -20.50 -3.47 12.90
N GLN A 273 -19.36 -2.88 12.53
CA GLN A 273 -18.83 -2.95 11.16
C GLN A 273 -18.42 -4.38 10.81
N LEU A 274 -17.85 -5.12 11.75
CA LEU A 274 -17.50 -6.52 11.57
C LEU A 274 -18.74 -7.41 11.38
N GLU A 275 -19.79 -7.22 12.18
CA GLU A 275 -21.07 -7.93 12.01
C GLU A 275 -21.70 -7.62 10.64
N HIS A 276 -21.64 -6.36 10.21
CA HIS A 276 -22.09 -5.96 8.88
C HIS A 276 -21.29 -6.66 7.77
N ILE A 277 -19.96 -6.67 7.85
CA ILE A 277 -19.10 -7.35 6.87
C ILE A 277 -19.38 -8.85 6.83
N ILE A 278 -19.52 -9.51 7.99
CA ILE A 278 -19.82 -10.95 8.05
C ILE A 278 -21.18 -11.25 7.40
N SER A 279 -22.21 -10.46 7.68
CA SER A 279 -23.55 -10.67 7.12
C SER A 279 -23.68 -10.34 5.63
N THR A 280 -22.78 -9.52 5.08
CA THR A 280 -22.79 -9.08 3.67
C THR A 280 -21.60 -9.61 2.88
N TYR A 281 -20.84 -10.55 3.46
CA TYR A 281 -19.61 -11.05 2.87
C TYR A 281 -19.85 -11.63 1.48
N THR A 282 -18.97 -11.26 0.56
CA THR A 282 -18.88 -11.82 -0.79
C THR A 282 -17.44 -12.19 -1.06
N GLU A 283 -17.24 -13.31 -1.76
CA GLU A 283 -15.92 -13.69 -2.24
C GLU A 283 -15.35 -12.63 -3.19
N PRO A 284 -14.01 -12.51 -3.31
CA PRO A 284 -13.36 -11.55 -4.21
C PRO A 284 -13.89 -11.66 -5.65
N SER A 285 -14.71 -10.68 -6.05
CA SER A 285 -15.35 -10.62 -7.36
C SER A 285 -14.49 -9.94 -8.43
N TRP A 286 -13.44 -9.24 -8.00
CA TRP A 286 -12.58 -8.42 -8.86
C TRP A 286 -13.36 -7.37 -9.64
N GLN A 287 -14.47 -6.87 -9.09
CA GLN A 287 -15.34 -5.87 -9.73
C GLN A 287 -14.54 -4.64 -10.15
N GLY A 288 -13.61 -4.18 -9.33
CA GLY A 288 -12.77 -3.05 -9.65
C GLY A 288 -11.87 -3.26 -10.87
N LEU A 289 -11.54 -4.49 -11.26
CA LEU A 289 -10.84 -4.76 -12.52
C LEU A 289 -11.79 -4.73 -13.72
N GLN A 290 -13.02 -5.22 -13.53
CA GLN A 290 -14.07 -5.20 -14.55
C GLN A 290 -14.45 -3.76 -14.91
N ASP A 291 -14.65 -2.91 -13.90
CA ASP A 291 -14.97 -1.48 -14.10
C ASP A 291 -13.87 -0.76 -14.87
N ILE A 292 -12.60 -1.04 -14.55
CA ILE A 292 -11.46 -0.45 -15.25
C ILE A 292 -11.36 -0.94 -16.69
N THR A 293 -11.72 -2.19 -16.95
CA THR A 293 -11.81 -2.73 -18.32
C THR A 293 -12.93 -2.05 -19.11
N SER A 294 -14.07 -1.74 -18.47
CA SER A 294 -15.17 -1.00 -19.09
C SER A 294 -14.77 0.44 -19.41
N ILE A 295 -14.13 1.13 -18.46
CA ILE A 295 -13.57 2.47 -18.68
C ILE A 295 -12.54 2.46 -19.82
N GLN A 296 -11.67 1.44 -19.84
CA GLN A 296 -10.67 1.28 -20.89
C GLN A 296 -11.31 1.21 -22.29
N LYS A 297 -12.37 0.41 -22.43
CA LYS A 297 -13.11 0.27 -23.69
C LYS A 297 -13.86 1.55 -24.06
N HIS A 298 -14.54 2.18 -23.11
CA HIS A 298 -15.33 3.40 -23.36
C HIS A 298 -14.44 4.54 -23.86
N PHE A 299 -13.29 4.76 -23.23
CA PHE A 299 -12.39 5.85 -23.59
C PHE A 299 -11.26 5.44 -24.56
N GLU A 300 -11.34 4.25 -25.15
CA GLU A 300 -10.36 3.73 -26.12
C GLU A 300 -8.90 3.83 -25.63
N ILE A 301 -8.67 3.51 -24.36
CA ILE A 301 -7.36 3.62 -23.72
C ILE A 301 -6.53 2.37 -24.02
N GLU A 302 -5.40 2.53 -24.70
CA GLU A 302 -4.55 1.41 -25.11
C GLU A 302 -4.00 0.59 -23.93
N ASP A 303 -3.53 1.26 -22.87
CA ASP A 303 -2.94 0.62 -21.69
C ASP A 303 -3.76 0.89 -20.42
N ILE A 304 -4.23 -0.21 -19.80
CA ILE A 304 -4.93 -0.22 -18.51
C ILE A 304 -4.15 0.46 -17.37
N ASN A 305 -2.82 0.64 -17.50
CA ASN A 305 -2.01 1.33 -16.52
C ASN A 305 -2.14 2.86 -16.58
N LEU A 306 -2.75 3.41 -17.63
CA LEU A 306 -3.10 4.83 -17.74
C LEU A 306 -4.38 5.18 -16.99
N ILE A 307 -5.10 4.18 -16.50
CA ILE A 307 -6.29 4.33 -15.67
C ILE A 307 -5.89 4.13 -14.21
N LYS A 308 -6.09 5.17 -13.40
CA LYS A 308 -5.69 5.21 -11.99
C LYS A 308 -6.94 5.27 -11.10
N PRO A 309 -7.45 4.10 -10.67
CA PRO A 309 -8.66 4.05 -9.85
C PRO A 309 -8.41 4.43 -8.41
N GLY A 310 -9.38 5.11 -7.83
CA GLY A 310 -9.42 5.40 -6.41
C GLY A 310 -9.03 6.84 -6.08
N VAL A 311 -9.49 7.32 -4.92
CA VAL A 311 -9.19 8.66 -4.42
C VAL A 311 -7.69 8.86 -4.23
N GLY A 312 -7.00 7.89 -3.64
CA GLY A 312 -5.55 7.96 -3.40
C GLY A 312 -4.74 8.06 -4.69
N GLU A 313 -4.99 7.16 -5.65
CA GLU A 313 -4.27 7.16 -6.93
C GLU A 313 -4.60 8.39 -7.79
N THR A 314 -5.85 8.83 -7.81
CA THR A 314 -6.26 10.04 -8.52
C THR A 314 -5.60 11.30 -7.94
N THR A 315 -5.50 11.38 -6.60
CA THR A 315 -4.77 12.45 -5.91
C THR A 315 -3.30 12.46 -6.35
N ARG A 316 -2.63 11.30 -6.38
CA ARG A 316 -1.24 11.17 -6.83
C ARG A 316 -1.07 11.59 -8.29
N VAL A 317 -2.02 11.24 -9.15
CA VAL A 317 -2.02 11.65 -10.56
C VAL A 317 -2.11 13.16 -10.70
N LEU A 318 -3.07 13.80 -10.03
CA LEU A 318 -3.23 15.25 -10.11
C LEU A 318 -1.98 15.98 -9.62
N LEU A 319 -1.34 15.48 -8.57
CA LEU A 319 -0.19 16.16 -7.99
C LEU A 319 1.14 15.90 -8.71
N ARG A 320 1.30 14.74 -9.37
CA ARG A 320 2.61 14.29 -9.92
C ARG A 320 2.63 14.01 -11.41
N ARG A 321 1.46 13.97 -12.07
CA ARG A 321 1.32 13.70 -13.50
C ARG A 321 0.31 14.67 -14.12
N VAL A 322 0.07 14.51 -15.42
CA VAL A 322 -0.88 15.31 -16.18
C VAL A 322 -2.04 14.41 -16.63
N PRO A 323 -3.12 14.30 -15.84
CA PRO A 323 -4.34 13.67 -16.31
C PRO A 323 -5.00 14.52 -17.39
N TRP A 324 -5.68 13.89 -18.33
CA TRP A 324 -6.52 14.59 -19.30
C TRP A 324 -7.99 14.61 -18.93
N LYS A 325 -8.41 13.75 -17.99
CA LYS A 325 -9.77 13.70 -17.47
C LYS A 325 -9.79 13.01 -16.11
N ILE A 326 -10.67 13.47 -15.22
CA ILE A 326 -11.04 12.78 -13.99
C ILE A 326 -12.48 12.28 -14.13
N LEU A 327 -12.70 11.00 -13.82
CA LEU A 327 -14.03 10.43 -13.70
C LEU A 327 -14.45 10.46 -12.23
N ILE A 328 -15.68 10.86 -11.94
CA ILE A 328 -16.26 10.84 -10.59
C ILE A 328 -17.57 10.06 -10.60
N ARG A 329 -17.81 9.26 -9.57
CA ARG A 329 -19.05 8.50 -9.46
C ARG A 329 -20.23 9.36 -9.01
N GLU A 330 -19.96 10.25 -8.07
CA GLU A 330 -20.96 11.09 -7.42
C GLU A 330 -20.34 12.44 -7.04
N GLU A 331 -20.91 13.54 -7.54
CA GLU A 331 -20.40 14.90 -7.30
C GLU A 331 -20.53 15.34 -5.84
N THR A 332 -21.56 14.86 -5.14
CA THR A 332 -21.84 15.15 -3.73
C THR A 332 -20.99 14.33 -2.75
N ASN A 333 -20.12 13.44 -3.23
CA ASN A 333 -19.27 12.64 -2.36
C ASN A 333 -18.25 13.55 -1.62
N PRO A 334 -18.31 13.64 -0.28
CA PRO A 334 -17.41 14.49 0.50
C PRO A 334 -15.94 14.09 0.36
N ASP A 335 -15.66 12.81 0.06
CA ASP A 335 -14.31 12.28 -0.12
C ASP A 335 -13.64 12.74 -1.42
N LEU A 336 -14.38 13.43 -2.30
CA LEU A 336 -13.86 13.98 -3.57
C LEU A 336 -13.54 15.48 -3.51
N LYS A 337 -13.77 16.16 -2.38
CA LYS A 337 -13.61 17.61 -2.28
C LYS A 337 -12.23 18.11 -2.73
N HIS A 338 -11.15 17.46 -2.29
CA HIS A 338 -9.79 17.83 -2.70
C HIS A 338 -9.49 17.45 -4.16
N ILE A 339 -10.07 16.35 -4.67
CA ILE A 339 -9.96 15.96 -6.09
C ILE A 339 -10.54 17.05 -6.99
N LEU A 340 -11.77 17.51 -6.69
CA LEU A 340 -12.45 18.54 -7.46
C LEU A 340 -11.70 19.88 -7.42
N LEU A 341 -11.16 20.25 -6.26
CA LEU A 341 -10.32 21.44 -6.12
C LEU A 341 -9.06 21.36 -6.99
N LEU A 342 -8.31 20.27 -6.88
CA LEU A 342 -7.08 20.05 -7.65
C LEU A 342 -7.33 19.96 -9.16
N ALA A 343 -8.43 19.32 -9.58
CA ALA A 343 -8.82 19.25 -10.98
C ALA A 343 -9.13 20.65 -11.53
N LYS A 344 -9.87 21.48 -10.77
CA LYS A 344 -10.15 22.87 -11.13
C LYS A 344 -8.88 23.70 -11.25
N GLU A 345 -7.98 23.63 -10.28
CA GLU A 345 -6.70 24.37 -10.31
C GLU A 345 -5.82 24.00 -11.52
N LYS A 346 -5.85 22.72 -11.92
CA LYS A 346 -5.07 22.20 -13.05
C LYS A 346 -5.80 22.26 -14.38
N ASN A 347 -7.00 22.82 -14.43
CA ASN A 347 -7.87 22.85 -15.60
C ASN A 347 -8.08 21.46 -16.23
N VAL A 348 -8.23 20.43 -15.38
CA VAL A 348 -8.50 19.05 -15.81
C VAL A 348 -10.02 18.86 -15.83
N PRO A 349 -10.62 18.43 -16.95
CA PRO A 349 -12.05 18.21 -17.02
C PRO A 349 -12.48 17.06 -16.10
N VAL A 350 -13.61 17.24 -15.44
CA VAL A 350 -14.25 16.25 -14.57
C VAL A 350 -15.52 15.76 -15.25
N GLU A 351 -15.72 14.45 -15.32
CA GLU A 351 -16.88 13.82 -15.93
C GLU A 351 -17.54 12.83 -14.96
N MET A 352 -18.88 12.84 -14.94
CA MET A 352 -19.67 11.89 -14.17
C MET A 352 -19.65 10.51 -14.84
N TYR A 353 -19.22 9.49 -14.11
CA TYR A 353 -19.17 8.09 -14.54
C TYR A 353 -19.69 7.20 -13.40
N LYS A 354 -20.98 6.84 -13.44
CA LYS A 354 -21.65 6.19 -12.31
C LYS A 354 -21.33 4.69 -12.18
N ASP A 355 -21.04 4.03 -13.30
CA ASP A 355 -20.88 2.58 -13.38
C ASP A 355 -19.48 2.12 -12.98
N MET A 356 -19.09 2.42 -11.73
CA MET A 356 -17.84 1.96 -11.14
C MET A 356 -17.92 1.83 -9.61
N THR A 357 -17.10 0.94 -9.05
CA THR A 357 -16.93 0.72 -7.61
C THR A 357 -16.12 1.83 -6.93
N TYR A 358 -15.25 2.50 -7.66
CA TYR A 358 -14.43 3.61 -7.16
C TYR A 358 -15.23 4.91 -7.05
N SER A 359 -14.83 5.78 -6.11
CA SER A 359 -15.36 7.14 -5.99
C SER A 359 -14.88 8.02 -7.16
N CYS A 360 -13.63 7.83 -7.61
CA CYS A 360 -13.09 8.51 -8.78
C CYS A 360 -11.99 7.71 -9.49
N CYS A 361 -11.69 8.10 -10.74
CA CYS A 361 -10.56 7.57 -11.51
C CYS A 361 -9.82 8.71 -12.25
N GLY A 362 -8.49 8.73 -12.18
CA GLY A 362 -7.67 9.60 -13.00
C GLY A 362 -7.28 8.93 -14.32
N LEU A 363 -7.53 9.60 -15.45
CA LEU A 363 -7.11 9.13 -16.79
C LEU A 363 -5.87 9.90 -17.24
N ILE A 364 -4.77 9.19 -17.47
CA ILE A 364 -3.46 9.77 -17.86
C ILE A 364 -3.29 9.73 -19.37
N LYS A 365 -2.61 10.73 -19.95
CA LYS A 365 -2.25 10.71 -21.37
C LYS A 365 -1.09 9.73 -21.61
N PRO A 366 -1.09 8.97 -22.71
CA PRO A 366 0.11 8.26 -23.14
C PRO A 366 1.27 9.27 -23.31
N LEU A 367 2.43 8.95 -22.76
CA LEU A 367 3.67 9.69 -23.02
C LEU A 367 4.23 9.29 -24.40
N ARG A 368 3.42 9.40 -25.46
CA ARG A 368 3.81 9.48 -26.87
C ARG A 368 2.58 9.35 -27.76
N GLY A 369 2.40 10.39 -28.56
CA GLY A 369 1.53 10.50 -29.73
C GLY A 369 1.69 11.93 -30.20
N LYS A 370 2.63 12.17 -31.13
CA LYS A 370 2.62 13.44 -31.87
C LYS A 370 1.20 13.62 -32.42
N PRO A 371 0.62 14.84 -32.40
CA PRO A 371 -0.54 15.06 -33.23
C PRO A 371 -0.10 14.82 -34.67
N SER A 372 -0.70 13.83 -35.32
CA SER A 372 -0.74 13.75 -36.78
C SER A 372 -1.56 14.93 -37.30
#